data_AF-A0A2G6DLB4-F1
#
_entry.id   AF-A0A2G6DLB4-F1
#
_cell.length_a   1.000
_cell.length_b   1.000
_cell.length_c   1.000
_cell.angle_alpha   90.00
_cell.angle_beta   90.00
_cell.angle_gamma   90.00
#
_symmetry.space_group_name_H-M   'P 1'
#
loop_
_entity.id
_entity.type
_entity.pdbx_description
1 polymer ?
#
loop_
_entity_poly.entity_id
_entity_poly.type
_entity_poly.pdbx_seq_one_letter_code
_entity_poly.pdbx_strand_id
1 'polypeptide(L)'
;MARELIEVIPAGAVLSKRGKVTATRAGQEARILKRGDLIYADDTVSTVRGANLQLRMKDRNIVMLRGGSSFRVGQYQPEAQLGEVKRFDYTGGELRLSRRSLSHS
;
A
#
# COMPACT_ATOMS: atom_id res chain seq x y z
N MET A 1 20.59 -18.99 19.25
CA MET A 1 20.29 -18.38 17.93
C MET A 1 18.79 -18.55 17.66
N ALA A 2 17.95 -17.67 18.20
CA ALA A 2 16.50 -17.75 17.99
C ALA A 2 16.19 -17.29 16.56
N ARG A 3 15.64 -18.19 15.74
CA ARG A 3 15.12 -17.85 14.41
C ARG A 3 13.81 -17.12 14.65
N GLU A 4 13.83 -15.80 14.61
CA GLU A 4 12.61 -15.01 14.61
C GLU A 4 11.84 -15.39 13.34
N LEU A 5 10.72 -16.08 13.52
CA LEU A 5 9.80 -16.41 12.45
C LEU A 5 9.18 -15.08 12.02
N ILE A 6 9.75 -14.45 11.00
CA ILE A 6 9.13 -13.30 10.34
C ILE A 6 7.82 -13.80 9.76
N GLU A 7 6.72 -13.51 10.44
CA GLU A 7 5.40 -13.84 9.96
C GLU A 7 5.14 -13.03 8.69
N VAL A 8 5.09 -13.72 7.55
CA VAL A 8 4.89 -13.07 6.25
C VAL A 8 3.40 -12.76 6.10
N ILE A 9 2.99 -11.59 6.60
CA ILE A 9 1.60 -11.14 6.52
C ILE A 9 1.27 -10.76 5.07
N PRO A 10 0.18 -11.31 4.48
CA PRO A 10 -0.25 -10.91 3.15
C PRO A 10 -0.74 -9.45 3.14
N ALA A 11 -0.32 -8.70 2.12
CA ALA A 11 -0.76 -7.33 1.85
C ALA A 11 -2.10 -7.28 1.10
N GLY A 12 -2.47 -8.37 0.42
CA GLY A 12 -3.73 -8.48 -0.32
C GLY A 12 -3.90 -9.83 -0.99
N ALA A 13 -4.91 -9.93 -1.84
CA ALA A 13 -5.20 -11.11 -2.64
C ALA A 13 -5.71 -10.76 -4.04
N VAL A 14 -5.52 -11.67 -4.99
CA VAL A 14 -6.04 -11.53 -6.35
C VAL A 14 -7.55 -11.68 -6.36
N LEU A 15 -8.27 -10.59 -6.63
CA LEU A 15 -9.72 -10.61 -6.78
C LEU A 15 -10.12 -11.20 -8.13
N SER A 16 -9.48 -10.77 -9.22
CA SER A 16 -9.72 -11.31 -10.55
C SER A 16 -8.52 -11.07 -11.47
N LYS A 17 -8.38 -11.89 -12.51
CA LYS A 17 -7.38 -11.67 -13.56
C LYS A 17 -7.86 -12.15 -14.93
N ARG A 18 -7.29 -11.58 -15.99
CA ARG A 18 -7.27 -12.11 -17.35
C ARG A 18 -5.84 -12.02 -17.89
N GLY A 19 -5.42 -13.04 -18.64
CA GLY A 19 -4.06 -13.13 -19.16
C GLY A 19 -3.00 -13.56 -18.12
N LYS A 20 -1.73 -13.49 -18.51
CA LYS A 20 -0.58 -13.85 -17.66
C LYS A 20 -0.24 -12.70 -16.71
N VAL A 21 -0.20 -13.03 -15.43
CA VAL A 21 0.20 -12.12 -14.35
C VAL A 21 1.16 -12.89 -13.45
N THR A 22 2.25 -12.26 -13.06
CA THR A 22 3.26 -12.85 -12.17
C THR A 22 3.53 -11.94 -10.99
N ALA A 23 3.88 -12.51 -9.85
CA ALA A 23 4.50 -11.81 -8.73
C ALA A 23 5.93 -12.32 -8.54
N THR A 24 6.87 -11.41 -8.29
CA THR A 24 8.26 -11.75 -7.99
C THR A 24 8.65 -11.06 -6.71
N ARG A 25 9.31 -11.78 -5.80
CA ARG A 25 9.91 -11.20 -4.59
C ARG A 25 11.44 -11.21 -4.74
N ALA A 26 12.12 -10.27 -4.09
CA ALA A 26 13.58 -10.24 -4.07
C ALA A 26 14.15 -11.63 -3.65
N GLY A 27 15.06 -12.15 -4.46
CA GLY A 27 15.68 -13.46 -4.23
C GLY A 27 14.79 -14.68 -4.50
N GLN A 28 13.59 -14.50 -5.04
CA GLN A 28 12.66 -15.59 -5.38
C GLN A 28 12.31 -15.57 -6.87
N GLU A 29 12.02 -16.75 -7.42
CA GLU A 29 11.52 -16.86 -8.78
C GLU A 29 10.12 -16.24 -8.93
N ALA A 30 9.82 -15.80 -10.15
CA ALA A 30 8.52 -15.27 -10.49
C ALA A 30 7.45 -16.37 -10.42
N ARG A 31 6.38 -16.14 -9.65
CA ARG A 31 5.24 -17.05 -9.56
C ARG A 31 4.06 -16.54 -10.38
N ILE A 32 3.39 -17.43 -11.11
CA ILE A 32 2.18 -17.09 -11.86
C ILE A 32 1.01 -16.98 -10.90
N LEU A 33 0.32 -15.84 -10.92
CA LEU A 33 -0.82 -15.58 -10.06
C LEU A 33 -2.12 -16.18 -10.63
N LYS A 34 -2.97 -16.67 -9.74
CA LYS A 34 -4.36 -17.11 -9.95
C LYS A 34 -5.31 -16.31 -9.05
N ARG A 35 -6.62 -16.42 -9.30
CA ARG A 35 -7.63 -15.81 -8.42
C ARG A 35 -7.51 -16.42 -7.02
N GLY A 36 -7.54 -15.57 -5.99
CA GLY A 36 -7.39 -15.97 -4.60
C GLY A 36 -5.94 -15.99 -4.12
N ASP A 37 -4.95 -15.97 -5.01
CA ASP A 37 -3.54 -15.99 -4.60
C ASP A 37 -3.19 -14.75 -3.78
N LEU A 38 -2.35 -14.97 -2.77
CA LEU A 38 -1.89 -13.94 -1.87
C LEU A 38 -0.79 -13.10 -2.51
N ILE A 39 -0.87 -11.80 -2.22
CA ILE A 39 0.13 -10.79 -2.52
C ILE A 39 0.72 -10.34 -1.20
N TYR A 40 2.03 -10.17 -1.17
CA TYR A 40 2.76 -9.82 0.03
C TYR A 40 3.51 -8.51 -0.17
N ALA A 41 3.97 -7.93 0.94
CA ALA A 41 4.93 -6.84 0.89
C ALA A 41 6.17 -7.25 0.07
N ASP A 42 6.72 -6.28 -0.65
CA ASP A 42 7.89 -6.39 -1.54
C ASP A 42 7.71 -7.27 -2.78
N ASP A 43 6.51 -7.83 -3.00
CA ASP A 43 6.18 -8.44 -4.28
C ASP A 43 6.14 -7.35 -5.37
N THR A 44 6.78 -7.62 -6.50
CA THR A 44 6.59 -6.89 -7.75
C THR A 44 5.65 -7.67 -8.64
N VAL A 45 4.45 -7.13 -8.86
CA VAL A 45 3.41 -7.72 -9.68
C VAL A 45 3.51 -7.18 -11.10
N SER A 46 3.60 -8.08 -12.08
CA SER A 46 3.75 -7.72 -13.50
C SER A 46 2.64 -8.34 -14.34
N THR A 47 2.06 -7.56 -15.24
CA THR A 47 1.04 -7.98 -16.20
C THR A 47 1.60 -7.94 -17.62
N VAL A 48 1.34 -8.97 -18.42
CA VAL A 48 1.70 -8.94 -19.85
C VAL A 48 0.75 -8.04 -20.65
N ARG A 49 1.10 -7.67 -21.89
CA ARG A 49 0.20 -6.91 -22.77
C ARG A 49 -1.14 -7.63 -22.93
N GLY A 50 -2.25 -6.89 -22.86
CA GLY A 50 -3.61 -7.45 -22.94
C GLY A 50 -4.13 -8.13 -21.65
N ALA A 51 -3.29 -8.31 -20.62
CA ALA A 51 -3.74 -8.79 -19.33
C ALA A 51 -4.51 -7.72 -18.54
N ASN A 52 -5.28 -8.13 -17.55
CA ASN A 52 -5.90 -7.26 -16.55
C ASN A 52 -5.86 -7.95 -15.20
N LEU A 53 -5.61 -7.20 -14.14
CA LEU A 53 -5.57 -7.69 -12.76
C LEU A 53 -6.36 -6.78 -11.85
N GLN A 54 -7.13 -7.37 -10.93
CA GLN A 54 -7.66 -6.67 -9.77
C GLN A 54 -7.15 -7.35 -8.50
N LEU A 55 -6.60 -6.54 -7.60
CA LEU A 55 -6.17 -6.94 -6.28
C LEU A 55 -7.11 -6.34 -5.26
N ARG A 56 -7.51 -7.14 -4.27
CA ARG A 56 -8.13 -6.65 -3.04
C ARG A 56 -7.06 -6.55 -1.99
N MET A 57 -6.75 -5.33 -1.57
CA MET A 57 -5.77 -5.03 -0.54
C MET A 57 -6.38 -5.23 0.87
N LYS A 58 -5.52 -5.38 1.88
CA LYS A 58 -5.94 -5.63 3.27
C LYS A 58 -6.78 -4.48 3.87
N ASP A 59 -6.56 -3.25 3.42
CA ASP A 59 -7.32 -2.05 3.77
C ASP A 59 -8.67 -1.94 3.05
N ARG A 60 -9.05 -2.97 2.26
CA ARG A 60 -10.24 -3.04 1.40
C ARG A 60 -10.17 -2.19 0.13
N ASN A 61 -9.06 -1.52 -0.16
CA ASN A 61 -8.86 -0.85 -1.44
C ASN A 61 -8.72 -1.87 -2.58
N ILE A 62 -9.19 -1.48 -3.77
CA ILE A 62 -9.03 -2.26 -4.99
C ILE A 62 -7.98 -1.62 -5.88
N VAL A 63 -6.91 -2.35 -6.17
CA VAL A 63 -5.87 -1.94 -7.12
C VAL A 63 -6.14 -2.65 -8.45
N MET A 64 -6.24 -1.89 -9.54
CA MET A 64 -6.45 -2.44 -10.87
C MET A 64 -5.25 -2.15 -11.77
N LEU A 65 -4.64 -3.20 -12.33
CA LEU A 65 -3.51 -3.10 -13.26
C LEU A 65 -3.96 -3.50 -14.67
N ARG A 66 -3.66 -2.63 -15.64
CA ARG A 66 -3.82 -2.93 -17.07
C ARG A 66 -2.63 -3.74 -17.57
N GLY A 67 -2.73 -4.29 -18.77
CA GLY A 67 -1.67 -5.08 -19.37
C GLY A 67 -0.41 -4.25 -19.68
N GLY A 68 0.76 -4.86 -19.49
CA GLY A 68 2.05 -4.19 -19.66
C GLY A 68 2.45 -3.30 -18.47
N SER A 69 1.83 -3.52 -17.31
CA SER A 69 2.12 -2.75 -16.09
C SER A 69 3.02 -3.54 -15.15
N SER A 70 3.79 -2.83 -14.34
CA SER A 70 4.48 -3.37 -13.18
C SER A 70 4.12 -2.56 -11.95
N PHE A 71 3.87 -3.24 -10.83
CA PHE A 71 3.43 -2.64 -9.57
C PHE A 71 4.21 -3.25 -8.43
N ARG A 72 4.97 -2.43 -7.70
CA ARG A 72 5.66 -2.87 -6.48
C ARG A 72 4.75 -2.67 -5.28
N VAL A 73 4.54 -3.74 -4.52
CA VAL A 73 3.74 -3.73 -3.30
C VAL A 73 4.62 -3.22 -2.17
N GLY A 74 4.43 -1.96 -1.78
CA GLY A 74 5.06 -1.40 -0.60
C GLY A 74 4.33 -1.79 0.69
N GLN A 75 5.02 -1.68 1.82
CA GLN A 75 4.36 -1.52 3.11
C GLN A 75 3.63 -0.16 3.08
N TYR A 76 2.30 -0.18 3.06
CA TYR A 76 1.55 1.03 3.42
C TYR A 76 1.76 1.22 4.92
N GLN A 77 2.82 1.95 5.28
CA GLN A 77 2.89 2.58 6.58
C GLN A 77 2.05 3.84 6.43
N PRO A 78 0.83 3.91 6.99
CA PRO A 78 0.36 5.21 7.37
C PRO A 78 1.37 5.65 8.44
N GLU A 79 2.39 6.40 8.05
CA GLU A 79 2.83 7.47 8.91
C GLU A 79 1.61 8.38 9.06
N ALA A 80 0.68 7.97 9.94
CA ALA A 80 0.14 8.91 10.88
C ALA A 80 1.35 9.36 11.71
N GLN A 81 2.22 10.18 11.11
CA GLN A 81 2.65 11.36 11.81
C GLN A 81 1.32 11.97 12.25
N LEU A 82 0.98 11.76 13.52
CA LEU A 82 0.39 12.79 14.34
C LEU A 82 1.37 13.98 14.30
N GLY A 83 1.50 14.58 13.11
CA GLY A 83 2.12 15.86 12.93
C GLY A 83 1.24 16.77 13.76
N GLU A 84 1.83 17.29 14.83
CA GLU A 84 1.28 18.32 15.67
C GLU A 84 0.36 19.22 14.83
N VAL A 85 -0.95 19.16 15.09
CA VAL A 85 -1.93 19.97 14.37
C VAL A 85 -1.67 21.41 14.76
N LYS A 86 -0.78 22.08 14.04
CA LYS A 86 -0.47 23.49 14.25
C LYS A 86 -1.63 24.30 13.74
N ARG A 87 -2.42 24.83 14.66
CA ARG A 87 -3.51 25.76 14.36
C ARG A 87 -2.90 27.10 13.97
N PHE A 88 -3.30 27.63 12.83
CA PHE A 88 -2.95 28.97 12.39
C PHE A 88 -4.19 29.86 12.50
N ASP A 89 -4.01 31.07 12.99
CA ASP A 89 -5.02 32.12 12.95
C ASP A 89 -4.68 33.05 11.77
N TYR A 90 -5.72 33.46 11.03
CA TYR A 90 -5.59 34.44 9.94
C TYR A 90 -6.20 35.76 10.37
N THR A 91 -5.38 36.80 10.41
CA THR A 91 -5.83 38.15 10.77
C THR A 91 -5.26 39.14 9.75
N GLY A 92 -6.13 39.74 8.94
CA GLY A 92 -5.79 40.91 8.13
C GLY A 92 -4.71 40.72 7.07
N GLY A 93 -4.52 39.51 6.52
CA GLY A 93 -3.54 39.24 5.46
C GLY A 93 -2.37 38.38 5.88
N GLU A 94 -2.15 38.17 7.18
CA GLU A 94 -1.02 37.39 7.69
C GLU A 94 -1.47 36.08 8.36
N LEU A 95 -0.69 35.02 8.12
CA LEU A 95 -0.83 33.73 8.79
C LEU A 95 0.08 33.69 10.02
N ARG A 96 -0.48 33.44 11.20
CA ARG A 96 0.29 33.32 12.46
C ARG A 96 -0.03 32.02 13.20
N LEU A 97 0.97 31.46 13.87
CA LEU A 97 0.78 30.34 14.82
C LEU A 97 -0.21 30.74 15.92
N SER A 98 -1.26 29.93 16.11
CA SER A 98 -2.28 30.13 17.13
C SER A 98 -1.70 29.78 18.51
N ARG A 99 -1.87 30.69 19.48
CA ARG A 99 -1.44 30.51 20.87
C ARG A 99 -2.57 30.11 21.82
N ARG A 100 -3.76 29.74 21.33
CA ARG A 100 -4.82 29.24 22.22
C ARG A 100 -4.41 27.87 22.77
N SER A 101 -3.83 27.86 23.98
CA SER A 101 -3.77 26.66 24.78
C SER A 101 -5.19 26.26 25.17
N LEU A 102 -5.51 24.96 25.06
CA LEU A 102 -6.76 24.41 25.57
C LEU A 102 -6.77 24.56 27.10
N SER A 103 -7.33 25.67 27.59
CA SER A 103 -7.86 25.74 28.95
C SER A 103 -9.13 24.89 28.95
N HIS A 104 -9.02 23.66 29.42
CA HIS A 104 -10.18 22.92 29.92
C HIS A 104 -10.51 23.51 31.29
N SER A 105 -11.75 23.98 31.44
CA SER A 105 -12.42 24.25 32.70
C SER A 105 -13.52 23.22 32.90
#